data_AF-A0AAV0R536-F1
#
_entry.id   AF-A0AAV0R536-F1
#
_cell.length_a   1.000
_cell.length_b   1.000
_cell.length_c   1.000
_cell.angle_alpha   90.00
_cell.angle_beta   90.00
_cell.angle_gamma   90.00
#
_symmetry.space_group_name_H-M   'P 1'
#
loop_
_entity.id
_entity.type
_entity.pdbx_description
1 polymer ?
#
loop_
_entity_poly.entity_id
_entity_poly.type
_entity_poly.pdbx_seq_one_letter_code
_entity_poly.pdbx_strand_id
1 'polypeptide(L)'
;MELIRESAGTHPHYILISHIRQLLSRDWQVVLKHVFREGNMAADYLASLGHSLSVGEHAIMTPSPTLNHLLLYDVMCIQTPRFILS
;
A
#
# COMPACT_ATOMS: atom_id res chain seq x y z
N MET A 1 10.44 -4.59 7.71
CA MET A 1 9.51 -5.43 8.52
C MET A 1 9.88 -5.45 10.00
N GLU A 2 11.17 -5.44 10.33
CA GLU A 2 11.70 -5.43 11.69
C GLU A 2 11.04 -4.39 12.60
N LEU A 3 10.83 -3.16 12.10
CA LEU A 3 10.13 -2.10 12.82
C LEU A 3 8.71 -2.50 13.30
N ILE A 4 7.94 -3.24 12.49
CA ILE A 4 6.59 -3.67 12.87
C ILE A 4 6.65 -4.76 13.95
N ARG A 5 7.72 -5.57 13.96
CA ARG A 5 7.88 -6.67 14.91
C ARG A 5 8.49 -6.21 16.23
N GLU A 6 9.48 -5.33 16.17
CA GLU A 6 10.41 -5.09 17.29
C GLU A 6 10.41 -3.66 17.84
N SER A 7 9.75 -2.70 17.17
CA SER A 7 9.75 -1.30 17.63
C SER A 7 9.16 -1.14 19.04
N ALA A 8 9.93 -0.49 19.92
CA ALA A 8 9.54 -0.10 21.28
C ALA A 8 8.85 1.28 21.31
N GLY A 9 8.29 1.64 22.46
CA GLY A 9 7.47 2.86 22.71
C GLY A 9 8.10 4.22 22.39
N THR A 10 9.36 4.27 21.97
CA THR A 10 10.12 5.49 21.73
C THR A 10 10.18 5.91 20.25
N HIS A 11 9.62 5.13 19.32
CA HIS A 11 9.66 5.45 17.90
C HIS A 11 8.64 6.55 17.53
N PRO A 12 8.98 7.54 16.67
CA PRO A 12 8.07 8.63 16.29
C PRO A 12 6.72 8.17 15.71
N HIS A 13 6.69 6.98 15.09
CA HIS A 13 5.49 6.37 14.51
C HIS A 13 4.91 5.24 15.37
N TYR A 14 5.20 5.20 16.68
CA TYR A 14 4.78 4.12 17.57
C TYR A 14 3.27 3.87 17.53
N ILE A 15 2.44 4.92 17.48
CA ILE A 15 0.97 4.79 17.40
C ILE A 15 0.57 4.01 16.15
N LEU A 16 1.12 4.37 14.98
CA LEU A 16 0.85 3.68 13.72
C LEU A 16 1.29 2.21 13.78
N ILE A 17 2.48 1.95 14.33
CA ILE A 17 3.01 0.59 14.50
C ILE A 17 2.11 -0.24 15.43
N SER A 18 1.61 0.36 16.51
CA SER A 18 0.67 -0.28 17.44
C SER A 18 -0.62 -0.69 16.73
N HIS A 19 -1.22 0.22 15.94
CA HIS A 19 -2.42 -0.10 15.15
C HIS A 19 -2.16 -1.23 14.13
N ILE A 20 -1.03 -1.21 13.44
CA ILE A 20 -0.65 -2.30 12.52
C ILE A 20 -0.56 -3.64 13.29
N ARG A 21 0.08 -3.66 14.46
CA ARG A 21 0.17 -4.87 15.31
C ARG A 21 -1.20 -5.37 15.76
N GLN A 22 -2.10 -4.46 16.16
CA GLN A 22 -3.47 -4.81 16.52
C GLN A 22 -4.22 -5.44 15.35
N LEU A 23 -4.09 -4.87 14.14
CA LEU A 23 -4.67 -5.45 12.92
C LEU A 23 -4.11 -6.85 12.68
N LEU A 24 -2.80 -7.04 12.77
CA LEU A 24 -2.15 -8.34 12.56
C LEU A 24 -2.53 -9.40 13.59
N SER A 25 -2.94 -9.00 14.80
CA SER A 25 -3.34 -9.92 15.88
C SER A 25 -4.77 -10.46 15.78
N ARG A 26 -5.56 -9.98 14.81
CA ARG A 26 -6.93 -10.46 14.60
C ARG A 26 -6.95 -11.91 14.10
N ASP A 27 -8.13 -12.52 14.12
CA ASP A 27 -8.33 -13.89 13.62
C ASP A 27 -8.45 -13.92 12.08
N TRP A 28 -7.34 -13.69 11.41
CA TRP A 28 -7.21 -13.74 9.94
C TRP A 28 -5.77 -14.10 9.54
N GLN A 29 -5.62 -14.73 8.38
CA GLN A 29 -4.33 -15.12 7.86
C GLN A 29 -3.71 -14.00 7.02
N VAL A 30 -2.68 -13.35 7.56
CA VAL A 30 -1.98 -12.24 6.89
C VAL A 30 -0.51 -12.56 6.71
N VAL A 31 0.00 -12.31 5.50
CA VAL A 31 1.44 -12.34 5.20
C VAL A 31 1.88 -10.96 4.80
N LEU A 32 2.82 -10.39 5.53
CA LEU A 32 3.50 -9.17 5.12
C LEU A 32 4.61 -9.51 4.13
N LYS A 33 4.59 -8.89 2.95
CA LYS A 33 5.66 -9.01 1.94
C LYS A 33 6.19 -7.63 1.59
N HIS A 34 7.51 -7.51 1.48
CA HIS A 34 8.11 -6.33 0.88
C HIS A 34 8.10 -6.51 -0.63
N VAL A 35 7.57 -5.52 -1.34
CA VAL A 35 7.51 -5.51 -2.81
C VAL A 35 8.18 -4.23 -3.31
N PHE A 36 8.76 -4.29 -4.51
CA PHE A 36 9.21 -3.06 -5.18
C PHE A 36 8.01 -2.16 -5.42
N ARG A 37 8.25 -0.85 -5.42
CA ARG A 37 7.19 0.14 -5.60
C ARG A 37 6.48 -0.05 -6.94
N GLU A 38 7.24 -0.41 -7.97
CA GLU A 38 6.77 -0.75 -9.32
C GLU A 38 5.95 -2.03 -9.38
N GLY A 39 5.94 -2.85 -8.32
CA GLY A 39 5.14 -4.07 -8.21
C GLY A 39 3.86 -3.90 -7.37
N ASN A 40 3.50 -2.66 -7.03
CA ASN A 40 2.28 -2.33 -6.29
C ASN A 40 1.63 -1.06 -6.87
N MET A 41 1.54 -1.00 -8.20
CA MET A 41 1.13 0.19 -8.93
C MET A 41 -0.33 0.54 -8.69
N ALA A 42 -1.21 -0.45 -8.51
CA ALA A 42 -2.62 -0.19 -8.21
C ALA A 42 -2.77 0.55 -6.87
N ALA A 43 -2.02 0.14 -5.84
CA ALA A 43 -2.03 0.81 -4.54
C ALA A 43 -1.46 2.24 -4.63
N ASP A 44 -0.36 2.43 -5.35
CA ASP A 44 0.24 3.74 -5.61
C ASP A 44 -0.74 4.68 -6.34
N TYR A 45 -1.44 4.17 -7.35
CA TYR A 45 -2.48 4.90 -8.07
C TYR A 45 -3.63 5.31 -7.16
N LEU A 46 -4.15 4.37 -6.36
CA LEU A 46 -5.26 4.63 -5.44
C LEU A 46 -4.86 5.63 -4.33
N ALA A 47 -3.64 5.55 -3.82
CA ALA A 47 -3.12 6.52 -2.84
C ALA A 47 -3.03 7.94 -3.45
N SER A 48 -2.54 8.04 -4.70
CA SER A 48 -2.45 9.31 -5.43
C SER A 48 -3.84 9.88 -5.73
N LEU A 49 -4.78 9.03 -6.14
CA LEU A 49 -6.18 9.41 -6.35
C LEU A 49 -6.78 9.94 -5.05
N GLY A 50 -6.66 9.20 -3.95
CA GLY A 50 -7.16 9.63 -2.64
C GLY A 50 -6.60 10.97 -2.18
N HIS A 51 -5.31 11.23 -2.43
CA HIS A 51 -4.69 12.52 -2.14
C HIS A 51 -5.29 13.68 -2.96
N SER A 52 -5.74 13.42 -4.18
CA SER A 52 -6.35 14.43 -5.07
C SER A 52 -7.82 14.72 -4.77
N LEU A 53 -8.47 13.89 -3.96
CA LEU A 53 -9.88 14.02 -3.61
C LEU A 53 -10.05 14.93 -2.38
N SER A 54 -11.25 15.49 -2.23
CA SER A 54 -11.61 16.22 -1.01
C SER A 54 -11.60 15.30 0.21
N VAL A 55 -11.35 15.86 1.40
CA VAL A 55 -11.45 15.11 2.66
C VAL A 55 -12.83 14.46 2.78
N GLY A 56 -12.86 13.15 3.01
CA GLY A 56 -14.08 12.36 3.13
C GLY A 56 -13.87 10.90 2.75
N GLU A 57 -14.95 10.12 2.83
CA GLU A 57 -15.00 8.75 2.33
C GLU A 57 -15.47 8.76 0.88
N HIS A 58 -14.75 8.05 0.01
CA HIS A 58 -15.05 7.93 -1.42
C HIS A 58 -15.13 6.46 -1.80
N ALA A 59 -16.35 5.95 -2.01
CA ALA A 59 -16.56 4.57 -2.40
C ALA A 59 -16.37 4.39 -3.92
N ILE A 60 -15.41 3.55 -4.30
CA ILE A 60 -15.19 3.15 -5.71
C ILE A 60 -15.80 1.76 -5.90
N MET A 61 -17.02 1.72 -6.44
CA MET A 61 -17.74 0.46 -6.66
C MET A 61 -17.30 -0.28 -7.93
N THR A 62 -16.69 0.43 -8.88
CA THR A 62 -16.20 -0.15 -10.13
C THR A 62 -14.82 0.42 -10.44
N PRO A 63 -13.80 -0.43 -10.65
CA PRO A 63 -12.46 0.05 -10.98
C PRO A 63 -12.49 0.74 -12.35
N SER A 64 -11.79 1.86 -12.46
CA SER A 64 -11.56 2.51 -13.75
C SER A 64 -10.79 1.57 -14.69
N PRO A 65 -10.88 1.73 -16.01
CA PRO A 65 -10.06 0.95 -16.95
C PRO A 65 -8.57 0.99 -16.60
N THR A 66 -8.06 2.17 -16.19
CA THR A 66 -6.68 2.34 -15.73
C THR A 66 -6.37 1.44 -14.52
N LEU A 67 -7.21 1.45 -13.49
CA LEU A 67 -7.00 0.61 -12.31
C LEU A 67 -7.03 -0.88 -12.65
N ASN A 68 -7.89 -1.31 -13.57
CA ASN A 68 -7.90 -2.70 -14.05
C ASN A 68 -6.57 -3.10 -14.73
N HIS A 69 -6.00 -2.22 -15.55
CA HIS A 69 -4.70 -2.48 -16.17
C HIS A 69 -3.57 -2.56 -15.14
N LEU A 70 -3.58 -1.68 -14.14
CA LEU A 70 -2.58 -1.71 -13.07
C LEU A 70 -2.69 -2.97 -12.20
N LEU A 71 -3.90 -3.40 -11.87
CA LEU A 71 -4.13 -4.67 -11.16
C LEU A 71 -3.61 -5.86 -11.97
N LEU A 72 -3.84 -5.88 -13.28
CA LEU A 72 -3.29 -6.91 -14.15
C LEU A 72 -1.75 -6.89 -14.14
N TYR A 73 -1.13 -5.71 -14.20
CA TYR A 73 0.32 -5.59 -14.16
C TYR A 73 0.92 -6.04 -12.83
N ASP A 74 0.29 -5.71 -11.70
CA ASP A 74 0.70 -6.15 -10.37
C ASP A 74 0.65 -7.69 -10.26
N VAL A 75 -0.41 -8.33 -10.78
CA VAL A 75 -0.52 -9.80 -10.84
C VAL A 75 0.53 -10.44 -11.75
N MET A 76 0.82 -9.79 -12.88
CA MET A 76 1.82 -10.26 -13.85
C MET A 76 3.27 -9.95 -13.42
N CYS A 77 3.47 -9.31 -12.26
CA CYS A 77 4.77 -8.86 -11.78
C CYS A 77 5.52 -7.96 -12.79
N ILE A 78 4.78 -7.20 -13.61
CA ILE A 78 5.38 -6.29 -14.59
C ILE A 78 5.96 -5.11 -13.83
N GLN A 79 7.29 -4.97 -13.86
CA GLN A 79 7.99 -3.84 -13.27
C GLN A 79 8.36 -2.87 -14.40
N THR A 80 7.78 -1.68 -14.40
CA THR A 80 8.16 -0.62 -15.35
C THR A 80 9.38 0.13 -14.81
N PRO A 81 10.51 0.17 -15.54
CA PRO A 81 11.67 0.94 -15.09
C PRO A 81 11.32 2.44 -15.03
N ARG A 82 11.64 3.10 -13.92
CA ARG A 82 11.66 4.57 -13.88
C ARG A 82 12.97 5.05 -14.46
N PHE A 83 12.91 5.65 -15.64
CA PHE A 83 14.01 6.48 -16.10
C PHE A 83 13.97 7.77 -15.27
N ILE A 84 14.92 7.92 -14.35
CA ILE A 84 15.19 9.22 -13.75
C ILE A 84 15.96 9.99 -14.82
N LEU A 85 15.29 10.90 -15.51
CA LEU A 85 15.99 11.90 -16.33
C LEU A 85 16.65 12.88 -15.35
N SER A 86 17.98 12.81 -15.27
CA SER A 86 18.86 13.74 -14.54
C SER A 86 19.01 15.05 -15.29
#